data_AF-A0A432R2J4-F1
#
_entry.id   AF-A0A432R2J4-F1
#
_cell.length_a   1.000
_cell.length_b   1.000
_cell.length_c   1.000
_cell.angle_alpha   90.00
_cell.angle_beta   90.00
_cell.angle_gamma   90.00
#
_symmetry.space_group_name_H-M   'P 1'
#
loop_
_entity.id
_entity.type
_entity.pdbx_description
1 polymer ?
#
loop_
_entity_poly.entity_id
_entity_poly.type
_entity_poly.pdbx_seq_one_letter_code
_entity_poly.pdbx_strand_id
1 'polypeptide(L)'
;MKNTVKHSIRFFLALCILLVASQTVYGTAAKVDILFMNHGPMRPTVAKIKTLLHGYGNTVQAGWYDVDQQSGQDFMRNNKINGHIPMLIRIDGQSEFTIDGRAVSFQGFPTGASPFKRVEGNWSPEDLKILLDQKTK
;
A
#
# COMPACT_ATOMS: atom_id res chain seq x y z
N MET A 1 7.77 -55.07 -45.37
CA MET A 1 8.65 -55.32 -44.20
C MET A 1 9.33 -54.01 -43.82
N LYS A 2 8.97 -53.44 -42.65
CA LYS A 2 9.70 -52.47 -41.80
C LYS A 2 10.12 -51.11 -42.41
N ASN A 3 9.46 -50.00 -42.04
CA ASN A 3 9.87 -49.02 -40.99
C ASN A 3 10.58 -47.79 -41.62
N THR A 4 10.42 -46.52 -41.24
CA THR A 4 9.78 -45.86 -40.08
C THR A 4 9.81 -44.34 -40.31
N VAL A 5 8.69 -43.68 -39.99
CA VAL A 5 8.56 -42.43 -39.22
C VAL A 5 9.74 -41.44 -39.32
N LYS A 6 9.67 -40.45 -40.22
CA LYS A 6 10.56 -39.26 -40.22
C LYS A 6 9.85 -37.92 -40.01
N HIS A 7 8.52 -37.91 -39.92
CA HIS A 7 7.75 -36.66 -39.89
C HIS A 7 7.31 -36.22 -38.47
N SER A 8 7.45 -37.09 -37.46
CA SER A 8 6.87 -36.87 -36.13
C SER A 8 7.73 -36.03 -35.16
N ILE A 9 8.95 -35.65 -35.52
CA ILE A 9 9.87 -34.95 -34.59
C ILE A 9 9.76 -33.42 -34.69
N ARG A 10 9.33 -32.87 -35.84
CA ARG A 10 9.24 -31.40 -36.01
C ARG A 10 7.94 -30.78 -35.50
N PHE A 11 6.90 -31.59 -35.28
CA PHE A 11 5.63 -31.12 -34.72
C PHE A 11 5.62 -31.07 -33.18
N PHE A 12 6.51 -31.81 -32.52
CA PHE A 12 6.59 -31.81 -31.05
C PHE A 12 7.39 -30.63 -30.48
N LEU A 13 8.28 -30.01 -31.27
CA LEU A 13 9.05 -28.85 -30.82
C LEU A 13 8.26 -27.53 -30.90
N ALA A 14 7.22 -27.46 -31.73
CA ALA A 14 6.38 -26.27 -31.86
C ALA A 14 5.32 -26.16 -30.74
N LEU A 15 5.02 -27.26 -30.05
CA LEU A 15 4.01 -27.29 -28.97
C LEU A 15 4.58 -26.87 -27.61
N CYS A 16 5.89 -27.00 -27.40
CA CYS A 16 6.53 -26.61 -26.13
C CYS A 16 6.76 -25.09 -25.97
N ILE A 17 6.63 -24.31 -27.06
CA ILE A 17 6.82 -22.84 -27.02
C ILE A 17 5.49 -22.11 -26.73
N LEU A 18 4.35 -22.80 -26.80
CA LEU A 18 3.02 -22.24 -26.47
C LEU A 18 2.59 -22.46 -25.01
N LEU A 19 3.45 -23.02 -24.17
CA LEU A 19 3.39 -22.88 -22.71
C LEU A 19 4.30 -21.73 -22.25
N VAL A 20 4.18 -20.56 -22.89
CA VAL A 20 4.54 -19.33 -22.18
C VAL A 20 3.51 -19.21 -21.08
N ALA A 21 3.94 -19.63 -19.89
CA ALA A 21 3.20 -19.60 -18.67
C ALA A 21 2.42 -18.27 -18.60
N SER A 22 1.09 -18.37 -18.56
CA SER A 22 0.25 -17.35 -17.98
C SER A 22 0.59 -17.32 -16.49
N GLN A 23 1.76 -16.76 -16.17
CA GLN A 23 2.06 -16.32 -14.82
C GLN A 23 1.09 -15.18 -14.60
N THR A 24 -0.06 -15.48 -14.01
CA THR A 24 -0.83 -14.48 -13.29
C THR A 24 0.12 -13.88 -12.28
N VAL A 25 0.68 -12.72 -12.62
CA VAL A 25 1.29 -11.84 -11.65
C VAL A 25 0.13 -11.44 -10.74
N TYR A 26 -0.12 -12.23 -9.70
CA TYR A 26 -0.86 -11.74 -8.56
C TYR A 26 -0.01 -10.59 -8.04
N GLY A 27 -0.37 -9.36 -8.41
CA GLY A 27 0.24 -8.17 -7.84
C GLY A 27 0.22 -8.34 -6.33
N THR A 28 1.40 -8.28 -5.70
CA THR A 28 1.49 -8.37 -4.25
C THR A 28 0.60 -7.29 -3.65
N ALA A 29 -0.25 -7.64 -2.69
CA ALA A 29 -1.13 -6.68 -2.03
C ALA A 29 -0.33 -5.44 -1.60
N ALA A 30 -0.86 -4.25 -1.89
CA ALA A 30 -0.21 -3.00 -1.53
C ALA A 30 -0.07 -2.92 -0.02
N LYS A 31 1.15 -2.70 0.48
CA LYS A 31 1.39 -2.66 1.92
C LYS A 31 1.17 -1.25 2.43
N VAL A 32 0.30 -1.08 3.42
CA VAL A 32 0.01 0.22 4.05
C VAL A 32 0.34 0.14 5.53
N ASP A 33 1.40 0.81 5.97
CA ASP A 33 1.76 0.93 7.38
C ASP A 33 1.25 2.27 7.93
N ILE A 34 0.42 2.24 8.98
CA ILE A 34 -0.19 3.42 9.61
C ILE A 34 0.30 3.52 11.06
N LEU A 35 1.19 4.47 11.33
CA LEU A 35 1.54 4.91 12.68
C LEU A 35 0.60 6.06 13.08
N PHE A 36 0.01 6.01 14.26
CA PHE A 36 -0.94 7.04 14.70
C PHE A 36 -0.95 7.22 16.22
N MET A 37 -1.38 8.40 16.66
CA MET A 37 -1.64 8.69 18.07
C MET A 37 -3.13 8.49 18.38
N ASN A 38 -3.45 7.61 19.32
CA ASN A 38 -4.83 7.14 19.53
C ASN A 38 -5.64 7.99 20.52
N HIS A 39 -5.60 9.31 20.34
CA HIS A 39 -6.26 10.26 21.21
C HIS A 39 -7.21 11.21 20.45
N GLY A 40 -8.01 11.95 21.22
CA GLY A 40 -9.22 12.67 20.78
C GLY A 40 -9.23 13.17 19.33
N PRO A 41 -8.40 14.16 18.96
CA PRO A 41 -8.45 14.77 17.63
C PRO A 41 -8.21 13.78 16.47
N MET A 42 -7.45 12.71 16.67
CA MET A 42 -7.02 11.81 15.61
C MET A 42 -8.01 10.65 15.35
N ARG A 43 -8.85 10.30 16.33
CA ARG A 43 -9.78 9.17 16.23
C ARG A 43 -10.73 9.23 15.02
N PRO A 44 -11.33 10.38 14.65
CA PRO A 44 -12.17 10.47 13.46
C PRO A 44 -11.41 10.13 12.17
N THR A 45 -10.18 10.64 12.03
CA THR A 45 -9.30 10.34 10.89
C THR A 45 -8.98 8.85 10.81
N VAL A 46 -8.62 8.23 11.93
CA VAL A 46 -8.35 6.77 12.00
C VAL A 46 -9.58 5.97 11.57
N ALA A 47 -10.78 6.34 12.02
CA ALA A 47 -12.01 5.66 11.62
C ALA A 47 -12.29 5.79 10.11
N LYS A 48 -12.08 6.99 9.54
CA LYS A 48 -12.24 7.24 8.09
C LYS A 48 -11.26 6.38 7.27
N ILE A 49 -9.99 6.30 7.68
CA ILE A 49 -8.99 5.47 7.00
C ILE A 49 -9.32 3.98 7.13
N LYS A 50 -9.71 3.49 8.31
CA LYS A 50 -10.14 2.08 8.48
C LYS A 50 -11.26 1.72 7.51
N THR A 51 -12.27 2.58 7.39
CA THR A 51 -13.39 2.40 6.47
C THR A 51 -12.91 2.36 5.01
N LEU A 52 -12.03 3.28 4.63
CA LEU A 52 -11.45 3.34 3.29
C LEU A 52 -10.65 2.08 2.95
N LEU A 53 -9.73 1.65 3.82
CA LEU A 53 -8.89 0.47 3.58
C LEU A 53 -9.70 -0.83 3.55
N HIS A 54 -10.77 -0.93 4.35
CA HIS A 54 -11.69 -2.07 4.29
C HIS A 54 -12.33 -2.25 2.90
N GLY A 55 -12.54 -1.15 2.16
CA GLY A 55 -13.06 -1.19 0.80
C GLY A 55 -12.15 -1.87 -0.23
N TYR A 56 -10.86 -2.06 0.07
CA TYR A 56 -9.90 -2.74 -0.82
C TYR A 56 -9.81 -4.25 -0.57
N GLY A 57 -10.40 -4.76 0.52
CA GLY A 57 -10.34 -6.19 0.87
C GLY A 57 -8.89 -6.70 0.90
N ASN A 58 -8.61 -7.76 0.15
CA ASN A 58 -7.31 -8.43 0.16
C ASN A 58 -6.25 -7.80 -0.77
N THR A 59 -6.58 -6.74 -1.53
CA THR A 59 -5.59 -6.07 -2.38
C THR A 59 -4.71 -5.08 -1.60
N VAL A 60 -5.07 -4.79 -0.35
CA VAL A 60 -4.31 -3.95 0.58
C VAL A 60 -4.04 -4.71 1.87
N GLN A 61 -2.77 -4.72 2.30
CA GLN A 61 -2.38 -5.22 3.62
C GLN A 61 -2.06 -4.05 4.55
N ALA A 62 -2.93 -3.79 5.53
CA ALA A 62 -2.78 -2.67 6.45
C ALA A 62 -2.15 -3.09 7.80
N GLY A 63 -1.02 -2.48 8.16
CA GLY A 63 -0.42 -2.53 9.49
C GLY A 63 -0.81 -1.31 10.31
N TRP A 64 -1.29 -1.50 11.55
CA TRP A 64 -1.73 -0.43 12.44
C TRP A 64 -0.85 -0.35 13.68
N TYR A 65 -0.25 0.81 13.91
CA TYR A 65 0.76 1.04 14.94
C TYR A 65 0.33 2.22 15.80
N ASP A 66 -0.24 1.92 16.96
CA ASP A 66 -0.61 2.93 17.96
C ASP A 66 0.66 3.30 18.75
N VAL A 67 1.07 4.57 18.71
CA VAL A 67 2.29 5.01 19.42
C VAL A 67 2.21 4.80 20.93
N ASP A 68 1.00 4.73 21.50
CA ASP A 68 0.81 4.51 22.94
C ASP A 68 0.93 3.02 23.31
N GLN A 69 1.17 2.14 22.33
CA GLN A 69 1.34 0.70 22.48
C GLN A 69 2.75 0.25 22.09
N GLN A 70 3.18 -0.90 22.61
CA GLN A 70 4.50 -1.47 22.33
C GLN A 70 4.75 -1.65 20.82
N SER A 71 3.74 -2.06 20.05
CA SER A 71 3.86 -2.22 18.60
C SER A 71 4.17 -0.91 17.87
N GLY A 72 3.62 0.22 18.31
CA GLY A 72 3.95 1.54 17.76
C GLY A 72 5.34 2.01 18.17
N GLN A 73 5.72 1.79 19.42
CA GLN A 73 7.07 2.10 19.90
C GLN A 73 8.14 1.30 19.15
N ASP A 74 7.88 0.01 18.89
CA ASP A 74 8.75 -0.85 18.10
C ASP A 74 8.81 -0.40 16.63
N PHE A 75 7.66 -0.07 16.04
CA PHE A 75 7.60 0.47 14.69
C PHE A 75 8.43 1.76 14.56
N MET A 76 8.28 2.70 15.50
CA MET A 76 9.05 3.94 15.51
C MET A 76 10.56 3.68 15.59
N ARG A 77 10.98 2.83 16.54
CA ARG A 77 12.39 2.47 16.74
C ARG A 77 13.00 1.80 15.50
N ASN A 78 12.32 0.79 14.95
CA ASN A 78 12.80 0.04 13.80
C ASN A 78 12.89 0.91 12.53
N ASN A 79 12.06 1.94 12.44
CA ASN A 79 12.00 2.85 11.30
C ASN A 79 12.71 4.19 11.53
N LYS A 80 13.43 4.34 12.66
CA LYS A 80 14.14 5.58 13.06
C LYS A 80 13.25 6.82 13.03
N ILE A 81 11.97 6.65 13.39
CA ILE A 81 10.99 7.73 13.45
C ILE A 81 11.13 8.42 14.80
N ASN A 82 11.40 9.72 14.78
CA ASN A 82 11.57 10.54 15.97
C ASN A 82 10.54 11.68 15.99
N GLY A 83 10.21 12.15 17.19
CA GLY A 83 9.34 13.30 17.39
C GLY A 83 7.84 12.98 17.51
N HIS A 84 7.05 14.04 17.69
CA HIS A 84 5.60 13.95 17.88
C HIS A 84 4.89 14.07 16.53
N ILE A 85 4.59 12.91 15.93
CA ILE A 85 3.95 12.80 14.62
C ILE A 85 2.54 12.22 14.83
N PRO A 86 1.47 13.03 14.70
CA PRO A 86 0.11 12.56 14.94
C PRO A 86 -0.28 11.33 14.12
N MET A 87 0.19 11.28 12.88
CA MET A 87 0.01 10.15 11.97
C MET A 87 1.12 10.13 10.92
N LEU A 88 1.54 8.93 10.53
CA LEU A 88 2.38 8.67 9.37
C LEU A 88 1.77 7.48 8.64
N ILE A 89 1.51 7.63 7.35
CA ILE A 89 1.09 6.55 6.46
C ILE A 89 2.22 6.28 5.48
N ARG A 90 2.62 5.02 5.36
CA ARG A 90 3.55 4.55 4.34
C ARG A 90 2.86 3.55 3.44
N ILE A 91 2.99 3.74 2.14
CA ILE A 91 2.52 2.82 1.10
C ILE A 91 3.77 2.22 0.45
N ASP A 92 3.92 0.91 0.53
CA ASP A 92 5.12 0.17 0.09
C ASP A 92 6.43 0.78 0.66
N GLY A 93 6.38 1.25 1.91
CA GLY A 93 7.52 1.86 2.60
C GLY A 93 7.77 3.34 2.32
N GLN A 94 7.03 3.97 1.40
CA GLN A 94 7.16 5.41 1.07
C GLN A 94 6.01 6.23 1.66
N SER A 95 6.27 7.46 2.09
CA SER A 95 5.25 8.39 2.62
C SER A 95 5.07 9.66 1.78
N GLU A 96 5.89 9.85 0.75
CA GLU A 96 5.88 11.01 -0.12
C GLU A 96 5.62 10.58 -1.56
N PHE A 97 4.67 11.26 -2.21
CA PHE A 97 4.22 10.92 -3.56
C PHE A 97 3.89 12.18 -4.35
N THR A 98 3.83 12.02 -5.67
CA THR A 98 3.21 13.02 -6.56
C THR A 98 1.85 12.50 -6.99
N ILE A 99 0.79 13.26 -6.71
CA ILE A 99 -0.59 12.94 -7.08
C ILE A 99 -1.13 14.13 -7.86
N ASP A 100 -1.54 13.90 -9.11
CA ASP A 100 -2.05 14.95 -10.00
C ASP A 100 -1.12 16.17 -10.10
N GLY A 101 0.20 15.92 -10.16
CA GLY A 101 1.24 16.96 -10.25
C GLY A 101 1.53 17.69 -8.93
N ARG A 102 0.88 17.33 -7.83
CA ARG A 102 1.08 17.90 -6.49
C ARG A 102 1.93 16.97 -5.63
N ALA A 103 2.94 17.53 -4.95
CA ALA A 103 3.67 16.80 -3.92
C ALA A 103 2.79 16.59 -2.68
N VAL A 104 2.66 15.35 -2.23
CA VAL A 104 1.83 14.92 -1.10
C VAL A 104 2.71 14.15 -0.11
N SER A 105 2.66 14.52 1.16
CA SER A 105 3.27 13.80 2.27
C SER A 105 2.18 13.31 3.22
N PHE A 106 2.08 12.00 3.40
CA PHE A 106 1.12 11.39 4.32
C PHE A 106 1.62 11.41 5.76
N GLN A 107 1.86 12.61 6.28
CA GLN A 107 2.31 12.87 7.64
C GLN A 107 1.40 13.92 8.29
N GLY A 108 1.17 13.80 9.61
CA GLY A 108 0.29 14.67 10.36
C GLY A 108 -1.19 14.40 10.08
N PHE A 109 -2.05 15.34 10.48
CA PHE A 109 -3.48 15.27 10.18
C PHE A 109 -3.73 15.51 8.68
N PRO A 110 -4.79 14.93 8.09
CA PRO A 110 -5.27 15.40 6.80
C PRO A 110 -5.54 16.90 6.83
N THR A 111 -5.40 17.56 5.69
CA THR A 111 -5.68 19.00 5.55
C THR A 111 -7.09 19.32 6.06
N GLY A 112 -7.20 20.31 6.95
CA GLY A 112 -8.47 20.72 7.55
C GLY A 112 -9.03 19.79 8.65
N ALA A 113 -8.37 18.67 8.96
CA ALA A 113 -8.85 17.72 9.96
C ALA A 113 -8.30 17.96 11.38
N SER A 114 -7.36 18.89 11.55
CA SER A 114 -6.75 19.19 12.86
C SER A 114 -7.37 20.43 13.51
N PRO A 115 -7.53 20.46 14.85
CA PRO A 115 -7.78 21.70 15.57
C PRO A 115 -6.57 22.66 15.54
N PHE A 116 -5.38 22.17 15.19
CA PHE A 116 -4.15 22.95 15.15
C PHE A 116 -3.51 22.89 13.75
N LYS A 117 -3.46 24.03 13.05
CA LYS A 117 -2.89 24.11 11.68
C LYS A 117 -1.46 23.63 11.55
N ARG A 118 -0.63 23.83 12.58
CA ARG A 118 0.80 23.44 12.59
C ARG A 118 1.07 21.93 12.54
N VAL A 119 0.06 21.08 12.71
CA VAL A 119 0.19 19.61 12.64
C VAL A 119 -0.65 19.00 11.51
N GLU A 120 -1.22 19.84 10.64
CA GLU A 120 -1.81 19.38 9.38
C GLU A 120 -0.70 19.08 8.38
N GLY A 121 -0.86 17.98 7.66
CA GLY A 121 -0.14 17.69 6.44
C GLY A 121 -0.86 18.25 5.21
N ASN A 122 -0.27 17.99 4.05
CA ASN A 122 -0.78 18.40 2.74
C ASN A 122 -1.45 17.23 2.01
N TRP A 123 -2.27 16.46 2.72
CA TRP A 123 -2.90 15.25 2.19
C TRP A 123 -4.36 15.12 2.65
N SER A 124 -5.13 14.31 1.93
CA SER A 124 -6.52 13.98 2.22
C SER A 124 -6.77 12.46 2.12
N PRO A 125 -7.84 11.92 2.72
CA PRO A 125 -8.25 10.54 2.49
C PRO A 125 -8.49 10.21 1.01
N GLU A 126 -8.89 11.19 0.22
CA GLU A 126 -9.09 11.08 -1.21
C GLU A 126 -7.76 10.90 -1.95
N ASP A 127 -6.67 11.54 -1.51
CA ASP A 127 -5.32 11.30 -2.01
C ASP A 127 -4.85 9.86 -1.74
N LEU A 128 -5.11 9.37 -0.52
CA LEU A 128 -4.81 7.97 -0.16
C LEU A 128 -5.59 7.01 -1.07
N LYS A 129 -6.86 7.31 -1.34
CA LYS A 129 -7.69 6.52 -2.25
C LYS A 129 -7.09 6.48 -3.67
N ILE A 130 -6.67 7.62 -4.21
CA ILE A 130 -6.11 7.71 -5.56
C ILE A 130 -4.86 6.82 -5.68
N LEU A 131 -3.95 6.90 -4.72
CA LEU A 131 -2.74 6.06 -4.73
C LEU A 131 -3.06 4.58 -4.61
N LEU A 132 -3.98 4.20 -3.72
CA LEU A 132 -4.35 2.79 -3.57
C LEU A 132 -5.07 2.25 -4.81
N ASP A 133 -5.91 3.07 -5.46
CA ASP A 133 -6.51 2.70 -6.75
C ASP A 133 -5.43 2.44 -7.81
N GLN A 134 -4.38 3.26 -7.90
CA GLN A 134 -3.27 3.08 -8.85
C GLN A 134 -2.43 1.83 -8.55
N LYS A 135 -2.36 1.42 -7.28
CA LYS A 135 -1.53 0.29 -6.82
C LYS A 135 -2.23 -1.06 -6.92
N THR A 136 -3.57 -1.06 -6.95
CA THR A 136 -4.38 -2.28 -6.79
C THR A 136 -5.28 -2.60 -7.97
N LYS A 137 -5.33 -1.73 -8.98
CA LYS A 137 -6.08 -1.91 -10.24
C LYS A 137 -5.10 -1.97 -11.41
#